data_AF-A0A845RMH1-F1
#
_entry.id   AF-A0A845RMH1-F1
#
_cell.length_a   1.000
_cell.length_b   1.000
_cell.length_c   1.000
_cell.angle_alpha   90.00
_cell.angle_beta   90.00
_cell.angle_gamma   90.00
#
_symmetry.space_group_name_H-M   'P 1'
#
loop_
_entity.id
_entity.type
_entity.pdbx_description
1 polymer ?
#
loop_
_entity_poly.entity_id
_entity_poly.type
_entity_poly.pdbx_seq_one_letter_code
_entity_poly.pdbx_strand_id
1 'polypeptide(L)' 'MPFCIALTEPEAGSDASCLGTRAIKDGDHYYLNGRKSMITNWDSAQIYTVFATIDPQLRTKGITAFF' A
#
# COMPACT_ATOMS: atom_id res chain seq x y z
N MET A 1 2.82 -2.31 -20.59
CA MET A 1 3.17 -2.91 -19.29
C MET A 1 1.98 -2.73 -18.36
N PRO A 2 1.25 -3.80 -18.01
CA PRO A 2 0.06 -3.72 -17.14
C PRO A 2 0.45 -3.35 -15.70
N PHE A 3 -0.42 -2.59 -15.02
CA PHE A 3 -0.25 -2.23 -13.61
C PHE A 3 -1.53 -2.54 -12.83
N CYS A 4 -1.41 -2.58 -11.50
CA CYS A 4 -2.56 -2.66 -10.60
C CYS A 4 -2.41 -1.68 -9.42
N ILE A 5 -3.52 -1.38 -8.77
CA ILE A 5 -3.58 -0.47 -7.62
C ILE A 5 -3.85 -1.28 -6.37
N ALA A 6 -2.86 -1.39 -5.51
CA ALA A 6 -2.90 -2.15 -4.28
C ALA A 6 -3.18 -1.25 -3.06
N LEU A 7 -4.44 -0.78 -2.96
CA LEU A 7 -4.92 0.06 -1.86
C LEU A 7 -5.60 -0.77 -0.76
N THR A 8 -6.67 -1.48 -1.12
CA THR A 8 -7.58 -2.17 -0.19
C THR A 8 -6.90 -3.29 0.59
N GLU A 9 -7.25 -3.38 1.87
CA GLU A 9 -6.81 -4.39 2.83
C GLU A 9 -8.03 -5.13 3.39
N PRO A 10 -7.85 -6.35 3.93
CA PRO A 10 -8.95 -7.10 4.53
C PRO A 10 -9.72 -6.31 5.61
N GLU A 11 -8.98 -5.50 6.38
CA GLU A 11 -9.53 -4.69 7.48
C GLU A 11 -9.81 -3.23 7.09
N ALA A 12 -9.43 -2.80 5.86
CA ALA A 12 -9.52 -1.40 5.44
C ALA A 12 -9.82 -1.27 3.93
N GLY A 13 -11.08 -0.92 3.62
CA GLY A 13 -11.55 -0.61 2.27
C GLY A 13 -12.06 0.83 2.15
N SER A 14 -13.26 1.09 2.67
CA SER A 14 -13.89 2.42 2.62
C SER A 14 -13.10 3.46 3.43
N ASP A 15 -12.55 3.06 4.57
CA ASP A 15 -11.65 3.91 5.36
C ASP A 15 -10.18 3.65 4.98
N ALA A 16 -9.80 4.19 3.83
CA ALA A 16 -8.42 4.11 3.35
C ALA A 16 -7.44 4.97 4.17
N SER A 17 -7.90 5.70 5.20
CA SER A 17 -6.99 6.44 6.09
C SER A 17 -6.38 5.56 7.20
N CYS A 18 -6.97 4.37 7.41
CA CYS A 18 -6.60 3.43 8.46
C CYS A 18 -5.85 2.19 7.92
N LEU A 19 -5.09 2.33 6.83
CA LEU A 19 -4.29 1.22 6.28
C LEU A 19 -3.29 0.68 7.32
N GLY A 20 -3.30 -0.63 7.50
CA GLY A 20 -2.41 -1.38 8.37
C GLY A 20 -1.07 -1.73 7.73
N THR A 21 -0.96 -1.81 6.40
CA THR A 21 0.32 -2.05 5.72
C THR A 21 1.32 -0.94 6.09
N ARG A 22 2.50 -1.33 6.60
CA ARG A 22 3.55 -0.42 7.03
C ARG A 22 4.67 -0.33 6.01
N ALA A 23 5.22 0.87 5.86
CA ALA A 23 6.46 1.10 5.12
C ALA A 23 7.52 1.66 6.07
N ILE A 24 8.64 0.95 6.22
CA ILE A 24 9.77 1.36 7.07
C ILE A 24 10.95 1.67 6.17
N LYS A 25 11.52 2.87 6.28
CA LYS A 25 12.72 3.27 5.53
C LYS A 25 13.95 2.54 6.08
N ASP A 26 14.74 1.95 5.19
CA ASP A 26 16.06 1.38 5.49
C ASP A 26 17.05 1.81 4.39
N GLY A 27 17.95 2.73 4.74
CA GLY A 27 18.86 3.37 3.79
C GLY A 27 18.12 4.03 2.63
N ASP A 28 18.35 3.51 1.43
CA ASP A 28 17.78 4.00 0.17
C ASP A 28 16.50 3.27 -0.25
N HIS A 29 16.00 2.34 0.58
CA HIS A 29 14.84 1.52 0.28
C HIS A 29 13.79 1.56 1.39
N TYR A 30 12.62 0.98 1.13
CA TYR A 30 11.55 0.80 2.10
C TYR A 30 11.15 -0.67 2.18
N TYR A 31 11.01 -1.19 3.40
CA TYR A 31 10.34 -2.47 3.63
C TYR A 31 8.86 -2.25 3.80
N LEU A 32 8.07 -2.90 2.95
CA LEU A 32 6.61 -2.91 3.03
C LEU A 32 6.15 -4.23 3.65
N ASN A 33 5.33 -4.16 4.71
CA ASN A 33 4.76 -5.34 5.36
C ASN A 33 3.26 -5.14 5.63
N GLY A 34 2.44 -6.03 5.08
CA GLY A 34 0.98 -6.00 5.21
C GLY A 34 0.28 -6.97 4.27
N ARG A 35 -1.05 -6.87 4.19
CA ARG A 35 -1.89 -7.71 3.32
C ARG A 35 -2.81 -6.83 2.48
N LYS A 36 -2.82 -7.08 1.18
CA LYS A 36 -3.72 -6.45 0.21
C LYS A 36 -4.74 -7.46 -0.28
N SER A 37 -5.94 -6.99 -0.61
CA SER A 37 -7.05 -7.84 -1.05
C SER A 37 -7.95 -7.10 -2.03
N MET A 38 -8.68 -7.85 -2.87
CA MET A 38 -9.59 -7.28 -3.87
C MET A 38 -8.90 -6.39 -4.91
N ILE A 39 -7.66 -6.72 -5.27
CA ILE A 39 -6.88 -5.95 -6.24
C ILE A 39 -7.20 -6.43 -7.64
N THR A 40 -7.88 -5.62 -8.44
CA THR A 40 -8.18 -5.99 -9.84
C THR A 40 -6.90 -6.12 -10.65
N ASN A 41 -6.84 -7.14 -11.53
CA ASN A 41 -5.75 -7.36 -12.47
C ASN A 41 -4.37 -7.66 -11.81
N TRP A 42 -4.37 -8.05 -10.53
CA TRP A 42 -3.15 -8.32 -9.78
C TRP A 42 -2.32 -9.47 -10.35
N ASP A 43 -2.95 -10.44 -11.02
CA ASP A 43 -2.33 -11.65 -11.56
C ASP A 43 -1.54 -11.38 -12.86
N SER A 44 -1.99 -10.42 -13.67
CA SER A 44 -1.33 -10.04 -14.91
C SER A 44 -0.43 -8.80 -14.80
N ALA A 45 -0.45 -8.10 -13.65
CA ALA A 45 0.29 -6.87 -13.44
C ALA A 45 1.81 -7.08 -13.38
N GLN A 46 2.56 -6.14 -13.99
CA GLN A 46 4.03 -6.08 -13.91
C GLN A 46 4.49 -5.00 -12.92
N ILE A 47 3.63 -4.02 -12.61
CA ILE A 47 3.86 -2.99 -11.59
C ILE A 47 2.69 -2.96 -10.61
N TYR A 48 3.01 -2.83 -9.32
CA TYR A 48 2.04 -2.71 -8.25
C TYR A 48 2.19 -1.33 -7.61
N THR A 49 1.17 -0.49 -7.75
CA THR A 49 1.10 0.74 -6.96
C THR A 49 0.62 0.39 -5.56
N VAL A 50 1.54 0.16 -4.63
CA VAL A 50 1.23 -0.26 -3.25
C VAL A 50 1.09 0.96 -2.34
N PHE A 51 -0.05 1.09 -1.68
CA PHE A 51 -0.25 2.12 -0.65
C PHE A 51 0.11 1.56 0.72
N ALA A 52 1.02 2.22 1.41
CA ALA A 52 1.46 1.82 2.74
C ALA A 52 1.67 3.05 3.65
N THR A 53 1.48 2.85 4.94
CA THR A 53 1.59 3.89 5.96
C THR A 53 3.02 3.99 6.47
N ILE A 54 3.67 5.13 6.22
CA ILE A 54 5.01 5.47 6.74
C ILE A 54 4.96 6.00 8.18
N ASP A 55 3.86 6.68 8.54
CA ASP A 55 3.62 7.18 9.90
C ASP A 55 2.12 7.26 10.19
N PRO A 56 1.56 6.41 11.07
CA PRO A 56 0.15 6.45 11.43
C PRO A 56 -0.29 7.76 12.12
N GLN A 57 0.61 8.50 12.76
CA GLN A 57 0.27 9.76 13.41
C GLN A 57 -0.13 10.85 12.42
N LEU A 58 0.39 10.77 11.19
CA LEU A 58 0.09 11.69 10.11
C LEU A 58 -1.24 11.39 9.40
N ARG A 59 -1.95 10.32 9.80
CA ARG A 59 -3.19 9.85 9.18
C ARG A 59 -3.01 9.72 7.65
N THR A 60 -3.90 10.31 6.86
CA THR A 60 -3.84 10.29 5.39
C THR A 60 -2.54 10.87 4.82
N LYS A 61 -1.88 11.82 5.52
CA LYS A 61 -0.59 12.37 5.09
C LYS A 61 0.58 11.40 5.30
N GLY A 62 0.38 10.38 6.13
CA GLY A 62 1.35 9.32 6.37
C GLY A 62 1.21 8.15 5.39
N ILE A 63 0.29 8.22 4.43
CA ILE A 63 0.10 7.18 3.42
C ILE A 63 0.89 7.57 2.17
N THR A 64 1.72 6.65 1.69
CA THR A 64 2.56 6.84 0.52
C THR A 64 2.32 5.72 -0.48
N ALA A 65 2.35 6.06 -1.77
CA ALA A 65 2.31 5.09 -2.87
C ALA A 65 3.74 4.71 -3.28
N PHE A 66 3.98 3.41 -3.42
CA PHE A 66 5.24 2.80 -3.84
C PHE A 66 5.00 2.04 -5.16
N PHE A 67 6.04 1.93 -6.00
CA PHE A 67 5.99 1.29 -7.32
C PHE A 67 7.17 0.35 -7.51
#